data_AF-A0A8X6KFE4-F1
#
_entry.id   AF-A0A8X6KFE4-F1
#
_cell.length_a   1.000
_cell.length_b   1.000
_cell.length_c   1.000
_cell.angle_alpha   90.00
_cell.angle_beta   90.00
_cell.angle_gamma   90.00
#
_symmetry.space_group_name_H-M   'P 1'
#
loop_
_entity.id
_entity.type
_entity.pdbx_description
1 polymer ?
#
loop_
_entity_poly.entity_id
_entity_poly.type
_entity_poly.pdbx_seq_one_letter_code
_entity_poly.pdbx_strand_id
1 'polypeptide(L)'
;MYQINSQKVPVTITKGTALSFFSKLYDPLGLLQPIIIKAEMMIQKIWLLKIDWDQDLTRQEIENFLRYVAELHQLKDLKIPRCILLKDSVTVQLIGFADASSQAYGACLYVKFENPNETRIKLLCSKTRVTLLKTL
;
A
#
# COMPACT_ATOMS: atom_id res chain seq x y z
N MET A 1 -10.85 -12.54 7.42
CA MET A 1 -10.76 -11.07 7.52
C MET A 1 -9.34 -10.70 7.16
N TYR A 2 -9.11 -9.74 6.26
CA TYR A 2 -7.76 -9.32 5.91
C TYR A 2 -7.22 -8.43 7.04
N GLN A 3 -6.04 -8.74 7.58
CA GLN A 3 -5.43 -8.07 8.75
C GLN A 3 -3.96 -7.77 8.48
N ILE A 4 -3.48 -6.64 9.00
CA ILE A 4 -2.08 -6.24 8.93
C ILE A 4 -1.38 -6.74 10.20
N ASN A 5 -0.41 -7.63 10.04
CA ASN A 5 0.40 -8.08 11.18
C ASN A 5 1.30 -6.94 11.65
N SER A 6 1.34 -6.71 12.97
CA SER A 6 2.28 -5.77 13.56
C SER A 6 3.72 -6.25 13.32
N GLN A 7 4.52 -5.41 12.67
CA GLN A 7 5.90 -5.74 12.35
C GLN A 7 6.83 -5.16 13.41
N LYS A 8 7.74 -6.00 13.93
CA LYS A 8 8.77 -5.55 14.87
C LYS A 8 9.72 -4.57 14.17
N VAL A 9 9.82 -3.36 14.71
CA VAL A 9 10.77 -2.34 14.24
C VAL A 9 12.20 -2.85 14.46
N PRO A 10 13.09 -2.78 13.46
CA PRO A 10 14.49 -3.16 13.64
C PRO A 10 15.20 -2.19 14.59
N VAL A 11 16.17 -2.70 15.36
CA VAL A 11 16.95 -1.89 16.32
C VAL A 11 17.85 -0.89 15.59
N THR A 12 18.46 -1.34 14.49
CA THR A 12 19.27 -0.52 13.59
C THR A 12 18.57 -0.43 12.24
N ILE A 13 18.43 0.78 11.71
CA ILE A 13 17.73 1.03 10.44
C ILE A 13 18.79 1.29 9.36
N THR A 14 19.21 0.20 8.73
CA THR A 14 20.04 0.19 7.51
C THR A 14 19.17 0.10 6.26
N LYS A 15 19.77 0.29 5.08
CA LYS A 15 19.11 0.02 3.80
C LYS A 15 18.52 -1.39 3.74
N GLY A 16 19.30 -2.41 4.10
CA GLY A 16 18.86 -3.80 4.07
C GLY A 16 17.69 -4.10 5.01
N THR A 17 17.74 -3.58 6.24
CA THR A 17 16.65 -3.78 7.22
C THR A 17 15.36 -3.09 6.80
N ALA A 18 15.44 -1.87 6.24
CA ALA A 18 14.28 -1.15 5.73
C ALA A 18 13.60 -1.91 4.58
N LEU A 19 14.38 -2.40 3.61
CA LEU A 19 13.85 -3.20 2.51
C LEU A 19 13.21 -4.49 3.01
N SER A 20 13.89 -5.22 3.90
CA SER A 20 13.37 -6.45 4.52
C SER A 20 12.05 -6.21 5.27
N PHE A 21 11.91 -5.06 5.93
CA PHE A 21 10.67 -4.65 6.56
C PHE A 21 9.55 -4.45 5.52
N PHE A 22 9.80 -3.65 4.49
CA PHE A 22 8.79 -3.36 3.47
C PHE A 22 8.38 -4.60 2.65
N SER A 23 9.28 -5.53 2.37
CA SER A 23 8.97 -6.76 1.63
C SER A 23 7.96 -7.67 2.35
N LYS A 24 7.75 -7.50 3.65
CA LYS A 24 6.74 -8.24 4.42
C LYS A 24 5.32 -7.69 4.24
N LEU A 25 5.16 -6.52 3.62
CA LEU A 25 3.86 -5.94 3.28
C LEU A 25 3.28 -6.68 2.07
N TYR A 26 2.67 -7.83 2.32
CA TYR A 26 2.03 -8.65 1.28
C TYR A 26 0.56 -8.27 1.11
N ASP A 27 0.19 -7.81 -0.09
CA ASP A 27 -1.18 -7.43 -0.44
C ASP A 27 -1.53 -7.92 -1.84
N PRO A 28 -2.08 -9.13 -1.99
CA PRO A 28 -2.33 -9.73 -3.30
C PRO A 28 -3.44 -9.02 -4.08
N LEU A 29 -4.33 -8.29 -3.39
CA LEU A 29 -5.47 -7.61 -3.99
C LEU A 29 -5.27 -6.10 -4.13
N GLY A 30 -4.18 -5.55 -3.59
CA GLY A 30 -3.94 -4.11 -3.58
C GLY A 30 -4.98 -3.33 -2.77
N LEU A 31 -5.48 -3.89 -1.66
CA LEU A 31 -6.45 -3.19 -0.79
C LEU A 31 -5.77 -2.15 0.13
N LEU A 32 -4.46 -2.31 0.36
CA LEU A 32 -3.59 -1.43 1.14
C LEU A 32 -2.66 -0.62 0.24
N GLN A 33 -2.94 -0.57 -1.05
CA GLN A 33 -2.06 0.07 -2.02
C GLN A 33 -1.69 1.53 -1.68
N PRO A 34 -2.60 2.37 -1.12
CA PRO A 34 -2.24 3.72 -0.65
C PRO A 34 -1.15 3.76 0.44
N ILE A 35 -0.99 2.68 1.18
CA ILE A 35 0.00 2.51 2.25
C ILE A 35 1.28 1.89 1.70
N ILE A 36 1.16 0.92 0.81
CA ILE A 36 2.30 0.23 0.19
C ILE A 36 3.06 1.17 -0.74
N ILE A 37 2.36 2.01 -1.52
CA ILE A 37 3.04 2.94 -2.46
C ILE A 37 3.95 3.93 -1.74
N LYS A 38 3.59 4.38 -0.53
CA LYS A 38 4.48 5.23 0.29
C LYS A 38 5.79 4.51 0.63
N ALA A 39 5.72 3.23 1.01
CA ALA A 39 6.90 2.41 1.25
C ALA A 39 7.74 2.23 -0.01
N GLU A 40 7.12 1.92 -1.16
CA GLU A 40 7.83 1.79 -2.43
C GLU A 40 8.55 3.10 -2.82
N MET A 41 7.92 4.26 -2.61
CA MET A 41 8.54 5.57 -2.83
C MET A 41 9.72 5.82 -1.89
N MET A 42 9.63 5.42 -0.62
CA MET A 42 10.75 5.51 0.33
C MET A 42 11.91 4.61 -0.08
N ILE A 43 11.64 3.37 -0.50
CA ILE A 43 12.65 2.46 -1.05
C ILE A 43 13.35 3.13 -2.22
N GLN A 44 12.60 3.69 -3.17
CA GLN A 44 13.17 4.41 -4.31
C GLN A 44 14.11 5.55 -3.87
N LYS A 45 13.73 6.34 -2.86
CA LYS A 45 14.58 7.40 -2.30
C LYS A 45 15.85 6.85 -1.65
N ILE A 46 15.74 5.80 -0.84
CA ILE A 46 16.90 5.15 -0.19
C ILE A 46 17.89 4.63 -1.24
N TRP A 47 17.40 4.07 -2.36
CA TRP A 47 18.27 3.64 -3.46
C TRP A 47 19.05 4.80 -4.08
N LEU A 48 18.47 5.99 -4.17
CA LEU A 48 19.14 7.18 -4.71
C LEU A 48 20.25 7.72 -3.80
N LEU A 49 20.23 7.41 -2.51
CA LEU A 49 21.29 7.84 -1.58
C LEU A 49 22.63 7.14 -1.85
N LYS A 50 22.65 6.07 -2.66
CA LYS A 50 23.86 5.30 -3.01
C LYS A 50 24.68 4.83 -1.80
N ILE A 51 23.99 4.55 -0.69
CA ILE A 51 24.57 3.94 0.52
C ILE A 51 24.61 2.41 0.41
N ASP A 52 25.53 1.82 1.18
CA ASP A 52 25.70 0.37 1.25
C ASP A 52 24.55 -0.32 1.98
N TRP A 53 24.45 -1.64 1.79
CA TRP A 53 23.36 -2.46 2.31
C TRP A 53 23.25 -2.44 3.85
N ASP A 54 24.40 -2.55 4.52
CA ASP A 54 24.51 -2.57 5.98
C ASP A 54 24.82 -1.20 6.59
N GLN A 55 24.86 -0.15 5.76
CA GLN A 55 25.06 1.21 6.24
C GLN A 55 23.75 1.78 6.80
N ASP A 56 23.87 2.49 7.91
CA ASP A 56 22.76 3.23 8.53
C ASP A 56 22.15 4.24 7.55
N LEU A 57 20.83 4.35 7.58
CA LEU A 57 20.13 5.41 6.87
C LEU A 57 20.48 6.77 7.47
N THR A 58 20.33 7.83 6.68
CA THR A 58 20.44 9.20 7.21
C THR A 58 19.37 9.45 8.26
N ARG A 59 19.65 10.36 9.21
CA ARG A 59 18.70 10.74 10.26
C ARG A 59 17.30 11.06 9.71
N GLN A 60 17.24 11.79 8.60
CA GLN A 60 15.98 12.15 7.96
C GLN A 60 15.19 10.93 7.47
N GLU A 61 15.85 9.95 6.84
CA GLU A 61 15.19 8.74 6.37
C GLU A 61 14.79 7.81 7.51
N ILE A 62 15.57 7.78 8.61
CA ILE A 62 15.19 7.08 9.84
C ILE A 62 13.90 7.68 10.41
N GLU A 63 13.81 9.00 10.52
CA GLU A 63 12.61 9.69 11.02
C GLU A 63 11.40 9.43 10.12
N ASN A 64 11.58 9.44 8.79
CA ASN A 64 10.53 9.09 7.83
C ASN A 64 10.08 7.63 7.99
N PHE A 65 11.03 6.70 8.16
CA PHE A 65 10.75 5.27 8.36
C PHE A 65 9.95 5.06 9.65
N LEU A 66 10.39 5.63 10.76
CA LEU A 66 9.68 5.51 12.03
C LEU A 66 8.27 6.11 11.98
N ARG A 67 8.09 7.24 11.28
CA ARG A 67 6.77 7.84 11.04
C ARG A 67 5.88 6.91 10.23
N TYR A 68 6.38 6.36 9.14
CA TYR A 68 5.66 5.39 8.33
C TYR A 68 5.23 4.18 9.16
N VAL A 69 6.15 3.64 9.98
CA VAL A 69 5.83 2.50 10.83
C VAL A 69 4.77 2.86 11.88
N ALA A 70 4.81 4.05 12.46
CA ALA A 70 3.78 4.52 13.38
C ALA A 70 2.39 4.63 12.69
N GLU A 71 2.33 5.16 11.47
CA GLU A 71 1.11 5.18 10.65
C GLU A 71 0.60 3.77 10.36
N LEU A 72 1.49 2.84 9.99
CA LEU A 72 1.14 1.45 9.71
C LEU A 72 0.52 0.76 10.93
N HIS A 73 1.04 1.03 12.13
CA HIS A 73 0.50 0.47 13.37
C HIS A 73 -0.93 0.93 13.69
N GLN A 74 -1.34 2.11 13.19
CA GLN A 74 -2.73 2.58 13.36
C GLN A 74 -3.73 1.71 12.58
N LEU A 75 -3.27 0.95 11.58
CA LEU A 75 -4.10 0.09 10.76
C LEU A 75 -4.29 -1.32 11.34
N LYS A 76 -3.76 -1.59 12.54
CA LYS A 76 -3.90 -2.90 13.20
C LYS A 76 -5.37 -3.34 13.35
N ASP A 77 -6.27 -2.38 13.53
CA ASP A 77 -7.70 -2.61 13.74
C ASP A 77 -8.51 -2.51 12.44
N LEU A 78 -7.85 -2.24 11.31
CA LEU A 78 -8.50 -2.19 10.00
C LEU A 78 -8.99 -3.58 9.62
N LYS A 79 -10.29 -3.68 9.36
CA LYS A 79 -10.95 -4.93 8.98
C LYS A 79 -11.63 -4.76 7.64
N ILE A 80 -11.10 -5.43 6.62
CA ILE A 80 -11.71 -5.41 5.29
C ILE A 80 -12.56 -6.68 5.10
N PRO A 81 -13.89 -6.56 4.87
CA PRO A 81 -14.74 -7.71 4.59
C PRO A 81 -14.31 -8.42 3.30
N ARG A 82 -14.02 -9.72 3.39
CA ARG A 82 -13.60 -10.53 2.23
C ARG A 82 -14.75 -10.81 1.26
N CYS A 83 -15.98 -10.96 1.77
CA CYS A 83 -17.14 -11.20 0.92
C CYS A 83 -17.57 -9.87 0.27
N ILE A 84 -17.40 -9.78 -1.03
CA ILE A 84 -17.85 -8.64 -1.82
C ILE A 84 -19.31 -8.80 -2.26
N LEU A 85 -19.80 -10.03 -2.41
CA LEU A 85 -21.12 -10.35 -2.94
C LEU A 85 -22.26 -9.78 -2.08
N LEU A 86 -23.29 -9.29 -2.76
CA LEU A 86 -24.60 -9.01 -2.20
C LEU A 86 -25.54 -10.13 -2.65
N LYS A 87 -26.29 -10.74 -1.72
CA LYS A 87 -27.30 -11.75 -2.09
C LYS A 87 -28.39 -11.09 -2.92
N ASP A 88 -28.94 -11.85 -3.87
CA ASP A 88 -30.05 -11.43 -4.72
C ASP A 88 -29.75 -10.14 -5.50
N SER A 89 -28.48 -9.92 -5.84
CA SER A 89 -28.06 -8.80 -6.69
C SER A 89 -28.67 -8.96 -8.08
N VAL A 90 -29.45 -7.98 -8.50
CA VAL A 90 -30.08 -7.90 -9.82
C VAL A 90 -29.08 -7.38 -10.84
N THR A 91 -28.27 -6.39 -10.45
CA THR A 91 -27.29 -5.76 -11.32
C THR A 91 -25.91 -5.77 -10.68
N VAL A 92 -24.89 -6.05 -11.50
CA VAL A 92 -23.47 -5.99 -11.10
C VAL A 92 -22.72 -5.11 -12.10
N GLN A 93 -22.06 -4.07 -11.61
CA GLN A 93 -21.25 -3.16 -12.43
C GLN A 93 -19.81 -3.12 -11.92
N LEU A 94 -18.86 -3.11 -12.85
CA LEU A 94 -17.45 -2.89 -12.56
C LEU A 94 -17.10 -1.45 -12.94
N ILE A 95 -16.54 -0.70 -11.99
CA ILE A 95 -16.20 0.70 -12.15
C ILE A 95 -14.69 0.84 -11.95
N GLY A 96 -13.99 1.27 -13.00
CA GLY A 96 -12.55 1.49 -12.95
C GLY A 96 -12.22 2.97 -12.79
N PHE A 97 -11.25 3.26 -11.93
CA PHE A 97 -10.61 4.58 -11.83
C PHE A 97 -9.12 4.41 -12.02
N ALA A 98 -8.49 5.41 -12.63
CA ALA A 98 -7.04 5.49 -12.75
C ALA A 98 -6.61 6.94 -12.56
N ASP A 99 -5.45 7.12 -11.92
CA ASP A 99 -4.83 8.42 -11.72
C ASP A 99 -3.30 8.29 -11.79
N ALA A 100 -2.65 9.39 -12.14
CA ALA A 100 -1.20 9.45 -12.31
C ALA A 100 -0.65 10.79 -11.81
N SER A 101 0.47 10.70 -11.11
CA SER A 101 1.26 11.84 -10.63
C SER A 101 2.72 11.71 -11.10
N SER A 102 3.50 12.75 -10.81
CA SER A 102 4.95 12.71 -11.06
C SER A 102 5.68 11.64 -10.24
N GLN A 103 5.11 11.21 -9.11
CA GLN A 103 5.74 10.27 -8.18
C GLN A 103 5.27 8.83 -8.35
N ALA A 104 3.99 8.63 -8.66
CA ALA A 104 3.38 7.31 -8.81
C ALA A 104 2.11 7.38 -9.65
N TYR A 105 1.71 6.24 -10.20
CA TYR A 105 0.43 6.05 -10.87
C TYR A 105 -0.27 4.82 -10.33
N GLY A 106 -1.59 4.80 -10.44
CA GLY A 106 -2.40 3.70 -9.93
C GLY A 106 -3.75 3.59 -10.60
N ALA A 107 -4.34 2.41 -10.47
CA ALA A 107 -5.69 2.12 -10.89
C ALA A 107 -6.39 1.26 -9.83
N CYS A 108 -7.69 1.44 -9.68
CA CYS A 108 -8.53 0.66 -8.78
C CYS A 108 -9.84 0.27 -9.46
N LEU A 109 -10.35 -0.90 -9.09
CA LEU A 109 -11.62 -1.43 -9.55
C LEU A 109 -12.58 -1.49 -8.37
N TYR A 110 -13.73 -0.87 -8.51
CA TYR A 110 -14.87 -1.04 -7.60
C TYR A 110 -15.91 -1.92 -8.26
N VAL A 111 -16.55 -2.76 -7.46
CA VAL A 111 -17.77 -3.45 -7.87
C VAL A 111 -18.96 -2.83 -7.15
N LYS A 112 -19.98 -2.52 -7.94
CA LYS A 112 -21.28 -2.05 -7.49
C LYS A 112 -22.31 -3.16 -7.69
N PHE A 113 -22.94 -3.57 -6.60
CA PHE A 113 -24.07 -4.49 -6.59
C PHE A 113 -25.34 -3.71 -6.29
N GLU A 114 -26.42 -4.01 -7.01
CA GLU A 114 -27.74 -3.42 -6.77
C GLU A 114 -28.81 -4.49 -6.71
N ASN A 115 -29.66 -4.40 -5.70
CA ASN A 115 -30.97 -5.04 -5.64
C ASN A 115 -32.03 -3.96 -5.30
N PRO A 116 -33.34 -4.27 -5.33
CA PRO A 116 -34.38 -3.27 -5.07
C PRO A 116 -34.30 -2.56 -3.70
N ASN A 117 -33.61 -3.15 -2.72
CA ASN A 117 -33.55 -2.67 -1.34
C ASN A 117 -32.20 -2.01 -0.99
N GLU A 118 -31.12 -2.36 -1.69
CA GLU A 118 -29.76 -2.01 -1.31
C GLU A 118 -28.84 -1.90 -2.54
N THR A 119 -28.04 -0.82 -2.54
CA THR A 119 -26.87 -0.65 -3.41
C THR A 119 -25.62 -0.74 -2.55
N ARG A 120 -24.68 -1.63 -2.91
CA ARG A 120 -23.37 -1.74 -2.26
C ARG A 120 -22.25 -1.51 -3.25
N ILE A 121 -21.30 -0.64 -2.88
CA ILE A 121 -20.07 -0.42 -3.64
C ILE A 121 -18.89 -0.87 -2.78
N LYS A 122 -18.01 -1.69 -3.34
CA LYS A 122 -16.81 -2.19 -2.65
C LYS A 122 -15.60 -2.14 -3.56
N LEU A 123 -14.44 -1.80 -2.99
CA LEU A 123 -13.16 -1.95 -3.68
C LEU A 123 -12.90 -3.44 -3.91
N LEU A 124 -12.73 -3.82 -5.18
CA LEU A 124 -12.42 -5.19 -5.60
C LEU A 124 -10.91 -5.45 -5.52
N CYS A 125 -10.14 -4.61 -6.20
CA CYS A 125 -8.69 -4.64 -6.20
C CYS A 125 -8.12 -3.30 -6.65
N SER A 126 -6.83 -3.10 -6.40
CA SER A 126 -6.09 -1.98 -6.98
C SER A 126 -4.66 -2.36 -7.30
N LYS A 127 -3.98 -1.49 -8.03
CA LYS A 127 -2.55 -1.62 -8.31
C LYS A 127 -1.94 -0.24 -8.46
N THR A 128 -0.78 -0.02 -7.84
CA THR A 128 0.04 1.16 -8.06
C THR A 128 1.41 0.75 -8.55
N ARG A 129 2.13 1.73 -9.10
CA ARG A 129 3.56 1.65 -9.39
C ARG A 129 4.18 3.02 -9.14
N VAL A 130 5.38 3.02 -8.57
CA VAL A 130 6.21 4.23 -8.48
C VAL A 130 6.67 4.60 -9.89
N THR A 131 6.64 5.89 -10.20
CA THR A 131 7.11 6.42 -11.47
C THR A 131 8.63 6.23 -11.56
N LEU A 132 9.12 5.81 -12.73
CA LEU A 132 10.55 5.75 -12.99
C LEU A 132 11.14 7.15 -12.88
N LEU A 133 12.23 7.29 -12.15
CA LEU A 133 12.95 8.54 -12.07
C LEU A 133 13.54 8.82 -13.44
N LYS A 134 13.04 9.84 -14.13
CA LYS A 134 13.70 10.36 -15.32
C LYS A 134 15.00 11.01 -14.85
N THR A 135 16.13 10.42 -15.21
CA THR A 135 17.41 11.14 -15.21
C THR A 135 17.33 12.09 -16.40
N LEU A 136 17.07 13.37 -16.15
CA LEU A 136 17.31 14.43 -17.13
C LEU A 136 18.81 14.73 -17.17
#